data_AF-A0A7G2D2D5-F1
#
_entry.id   AF-A0A7G2D2D5-F1
#
_cell.length_a   1.000
_cell.length_b   1.000
_cell.length_c   1.000
_cell.angle_alpha   90.00
_cell.angle_beta   90.00
_cell.angle_gamma   90.00
#
_symmetry.space_group_name_H-M   'P 1'
#
loop_
_entity.id
_entity.type
_entity.pdbx_description
1 polymer ?
#
loop_
_entity_poly.entity_id
_entity_poly.type
_entity_poly.pdbx_seq_one_letter_code
_entity_poly.pdbx_strand_id
1 'polypeptide(L)'
;MRKNGDMSEPALAPRNAFTGVIAVWATAFVGSIVIGIFAPEEWRIPWMLVGFGAVVLLSFAVQLWYGRTQGFIFRVASSVTGSLLLMGIISVGFGLAALIPA
;
A
#
# COMPACT_ATOMS: atom_id res chain seq x y z
N MET A 1 20.44 41.82 19.39
CA MET A 1 20.75 40.41 19.06
C MET A 1 19.49 39.58 19.25
N ARG A 2 18.88 39.10 18.16
CA ARG A 2 17.62 38.35 18.19
C ARG A 2 17.94 36.86 18.42
N LYS A 3 17.54 36.32 19.58
CA LYS A 3 17.68 34.90 19.93
C LYS A 3 16.66 34.07 19.12
N ASN A 4 17.03 33.65 17.91
CA ASN A 4 16.25 32.71 17.09
C ASN A 4 16.69 31.24 17.30
N GLY A 5 17.53 30.95 18.29
CA GLY A 5 18.21 29.66 18.46
C GLY A 5 17.40 28.55 19.15
N ASP A 6 16.25 28.86 19.76
CA ASP A 6 15.47 27.92 20.58
C ASP A 6 14.09 27.62 20.00
N MET A 7 13.94 27.52 18.67
CA MET A 7 12.79 26.80 18.11
C MET A 7 13.06 25.30 18.28
N SER A 8 12.92 24.82 19.51
CA SER A 8 12.76 23.40 19.77
C SER A 8 11.49 22.96 19.05
N GLU A 9 11.64 22.15 17.99
CA GLU A 9 10.50 21.53 17.32
C GLU A 9 9.59 20.95 18.42
N PRO A 10 8.29 21.31 18.47
CA PRO A 10 7.41 20.73 19.46
C PRO A 10 7.52 19.22 19.31
N ALA A 11 7.90 18.54 20.39
CA ALA A 11 7.91 17.08 20.49
C ALA A 11 6.45 16.59 20.37
N LEU A 12 5.92 16.66 19.16
CA LEU A 12 4.67 16.06 18.76
C LEU A 12 4.86 14.56 18.99
N ALA A 13 4.06 14.00 19.91
CA ALA A 13 4.06 12.58 20.25
C ALA A 13 4.25 11.73 18.99
N PRO A 14 5.11 10.69 18.99
CA PRO A 14 5.41 9.90 17.80
C PRO A 14 4.14 9.25 17.24
N ARG A 15 3.41 9.97 16.38
CA ARG A 15 2.32 9.39 15.60
C ARG A 15 2.98 8.53 14.55
N ASN A 16 2.81 7.22 14.67
CA ASN A 16 3.52 6.20 13.92
C ASN A 16 3.29 6.46 12.43
N ALA A 17 4.25 7.08 11.74
CA ALA A 17 4.12 7.44 10.32
C ALA A 17 3.92 6.20 9.42
N PHE A 18 4.22 5.01 9.94
CA PHE A 18 4.06 3.71 9.31
C PHE A 18 2.62 3.18 9.30
N THR A 19 1.71 3.71 10.10
CA THR A 19 0.31 3.24 10.12
C THR A 19 -0.35 3.34 8.74
N GLY A 20 -0.04 4.41 7.99
CA GLY A 20 -0.53 4.57 6.61
C GLY A 20 0.01 3.51 5.64
N VAL A 21 1.26 3.08 5.81
CA VAL A 21 1.85 2.02 4.95
C VAL A 21 1.15 0.69 5.20
N ILE A 22 0.94 0.33 6.48
CA ILE A 22 0.26 -0.90 6.87
C ILE A 22 -1.19 -0.90 6.38
N ALA A 23 -1.90 0.23 6.44
CA ALA A 23 -3.26 0.34 5.93
C ALA A 23 -3.35 0.08 4.41
N VAL A 24 -2.38 0.58 3.63
CA VAL A 24 -2.31 0.31 2.19
C VAL A 24 -2.06 -1.17 1.92
N TRP A 25 -1.14 -1.80 2.67
CA TRP A 25 -0.86 -3.23 2.53
C TRP A 25 -2.07 -4.11 2.87
N ALA A 26 -2.78 -3.78 3.96
CA ALA A 26 -4.01 -4.48 4.32
C ALA A 26 -5.05 -4.37 3.20
N THR A 27 -5.19 -3.18 2.60
CA THR A 27 -6.12 -2.97 1.48
C THR A 27 -5.71 -3.78 0.24
N ALA A 28 -4.42 -3.79 -0.10
CA ALA A 28 -3.88 -4.57 -1.22
C ALA A 28 -4.11 -6.08 -1.01
N PHE A 29 -3.84 -6.57 0.19
CA PHE A 29 -4.08 -7.97 0.56
C PHE A 29 -5.56 -8.34 0.39
N VAL A 30 -6.46 -7.59 1.02
CA VAL A 30 -7.91 -7.85 0.92
C VAL A 30 -8.38 -7.76 -0.54
N GLY A 31 -7.95 -6.74 -1.27
CA GLY A 31 -8.30 -6.55 -2.69
C GLY A 31 -7.87 -7.75 -3.54
N SER A 32 -6.65 -8.25 -3.37
CA SER A 32 -6.17 -9.43 -4.09
C SER A 32 -6.95 -10.70 -3.75
N ILE A 33 -7.34 -10.90 -2.49
CA ILE A 33 -8.16 -12.05 -2.10
C ILE A 33 -9.56 -11.94 -2.72
N VAL A 34 -10.18 -10.76 -2.68
CA VAL A 34 -11.49 -10.51 -3.30
C VAL A 34 -11.42 -10.78 -4.81
N ILE A 35 -10.43 -10.23 -5.51
CA ILE A 35 -10.26 -10.47 -6.94
C ILE A 35 -10.00 -11.95 -7.21
N GLY A 36 -9.15 -12.59 -6.42
CA GLY A 36 -8.84 -14.01 -6.57
C GLY A 36 -10.06 -14.91 -6.42
N ILE A 37 -10.94 -14.63 -5.47
CA ILE A 37 -12.13 -15.45 -5.21
C ILE A 37 -13.26 -15.17 -6.22
N PHE A 38 -13.52 -13.90 -6.53
CA PHE A 38 -14.72 -13.51 -7.27
C PHE A 38 -14.50 -13.29 -8.77
N ALA A 39 -13.28 -13.01 -9.23
CA ALA A 39 -13.02 -12.80 -10.65
C ALA A 39 -12.90 -14.15 -11.38
N PRO A 40 -13.53 -14.29 -12.57
CA PRO A 40 -13.26 -15.40 -13.47
C PRO A 40 -11.78 -15.49 -13.82
N GLU A 41 -11.28 -16.69 -14.07
CA GLU A 41 -9.84 -16.95 -14.27
C GLU A 41 -9.25 -16.09 -15.40
N GLU A 42 -9.95 -15.99 -16.53
CA GLU A 42 -9.59 -15.15 -17.69
C GLU A 42 -9.45 -13.65 -17.34
N TRP A 43 -10.21 -13.15 -16.37
CA TRP A 43 -10.21 -11.74 -15.98
C TRP A 43 -9.42 -11.45 -14.70
N ARG A 44 -8.91 -12.47 -14.01
CA ARG A 44 -8.27 -12.32 -12.70
C ARG A 44 -7.02 -11.43 -12.79
N ILE A 45 -6.16 -11.63 -13.78
CA ILE A 45 -4.95 -10.81 -13.97
C ILE A 45 -5.29 -9.36 -14.36
N PRO A 46 -6.16 -9.08 -15.35
CA PRO A 46 -6.62 -7.71 -15.62
C PRO A 46 -7.15 -6.99 -14.38
N TRP A 47 -8.00 -7.65 -13.59
CA TRP A 47 -8.53 -7.06 -12.35
C TRP A 47 -7.46 -6.85 -11.28
N MET A 48 -6.47 -7.74 -11.17
CA MET A 48 -5.32 -7.53 -10.27
C MET A 48 -4.53 -6.26 -10.65
N LEU A 49 -4.34 -6.00 -11.95
CA LEU A 49 -3.65 -4.78 -12.42
C LEU A 49 -4.48 -3.52 -12.13
N VAL A 50 -5.80 -3.57 -12.35
CA VAL A 50 -6.71 -2.47 -11.99
C VAL A 50 -6.67 -2.21 -10.49
N GLY A 51 -6.75 -3.28 -9.68
CA GLY A 51 -6.63 -3.21 -8.23
C GLY A 51 -5.30 -2.61 -7.78
N PHE A 52 -4.20 -3.00 -8.41
CA PHE A 52 -2.88 -2.43 -8.12
C PHE A 52 -2.83 -0.92 -8.43
N GLY A 53 -3.39 -0.50 -9.57
CA GLY A 53 -3.56 0.93 -9.89
C GLY A 53 -4.35 1.69 -8.82
N ALA A 54 -5.46 1.11 -8.34
CA ALA A 54 -6.25 1.70 -7.26
C ALA A 54 -5.46 1.80 -5.94
N VAL A 55 -4.65 0.79 -5.61
CA VAL A 55 -3.78 0.78 -4.42
C VAL A 55 -2.68 1.83 -4.51
N VAL A 56 -2.11 2.07 -5.71
CA VAL A 56 -1.15 3.16 -5.93
C VAL A 56 -1.78 4.51 -5.63
N LEU A 57 -2.98 4.78 -6.14
CA LEU A 57 -3.71 6.02 -5.88
C LEU A 57 -4.08 6.16 -4.39
N LEU A 58 -4.51 5.07 -3.76
CA LEU A 58 -4.80 5.01 -2.33
C LEU A 58 -3.55 5.33 -1.50
N SER A 59 -2.38 4.82 -1.90
CA SER A 59 -1.11 5.15 -1.26
C SER A 59 -0.89 6.66 -1.26
N PHE A 60 -1.03 7.34 -2.41
CA PHE A 60 -0.93 8.79 -2.43
C PHE A 60 -1.95 9.46 -1.51
N ALA A 61 -3.22 9.06 -1.55
CA ALA A 61 -4.27 9.66 -0.73
C ALA A 61 -4.00 9.52 0.78
N VAL A 62 -3.68 8.31 1.25
CA VAL A 62 -3.39 8.02 2.67
C VAL A 62 -2.16 8.76 3.16
N GLN A 63 -1.12 8.82 2.32
CA GLN A 63 0.16 9.40 2.70
C GLN A 63 0.06 10.94 2.72
N LEU A 64 -0.75 11.55 1.84
CA LEU A 64 -1.06 12.98 1.81
C LEU A 64 -1.93 13.40 3.00
N TRP A 65 -2.93 12.60 3.37
CA TRP A 65 -3.81 12.87 4.51
C TRP A 65 -3.06 13.02 5.83
N TYR A 66 -1.92 12.33 5.98
CA TYR A 66 -1.07 12.41 7.18
C TYR A 66 -0.32 13.76 7.34
N GLY A 67 -0.28 14.60 6.30
CA GLY A 67 0.20 15.99 6.39
C GLY A 67 1.69 16.19 6.70
N ARG A 68 2.54 15.15 6.57
CA ARG A 68 3.98 15.22 6.82
C ARG A 68 4.75 15.05 5.52
N THR A 69 5.50 16.07 5.10
CA THR A 69 6.34 16.02 3.89
C THR A 69 7.61 15.19 4.08
N GLN A 70 8.11 15.10 5.31
CA GLN A 70 9.30 14.31 5.66
C GLN A 70 9.05 12.82 5.41
N GLY A 71 9.88 12.21 4.55
CA GLY A 71 9.78 10.79 4.23
C GLY A 71 8.55 10.39 3.41
N PHE A 72 7.82 11.35 2.80
CA PHE A 72 6.64 11.06 1.98
C PHE A 72 6.95 10.10 0.82
N ILE A 73 7.97 10.41 0.02
CA ILE A 73 8.37 9.59 -1.13
C ILE A 73 8.73 8.17 -0.67
N PHE A 74 9.50 8.07 0.42
CA PHE A 74 9.88 6.77 0.97
C PHE A 74 8.65 5.97 1.40
N ARG A 75 7.72 6.55 2.17
CA ARG A 75 6.50 5.87 2.62
C ARG A 75 5.60 5.45 1.45
N VAL A 76 5.44 6.30 0.44
CA VAL A 76 4.70 5.97 -0.78
C VAL A 76 5.38 4.82 -1.53
N ALA A 77 6.69 4.90 -1.75
CA ALA A 77 7.45 3.84 -2.40
C ALA A 77 7.37 2.52 -1.62
N SER A 78 7.53 2.54 -0.30
CA SER A 78 7.38 1.35 0.55
C SER A 78 5.97 0.75 0.46
N SER A 79 4.95 1.60 0.42
CA SER A 79 3.55 1.17 0.30
C SER A 79 3.28 0.51 -1.05
N VAL A 80 3.72 1.14 -2.14
CA VAL A 80 3.54 0.63 -3.51
C VAL A 80 4.32 -0.65 -3.73
N THR A 81 5.61 -0.68 -3.38
CA THR A 81 6.47 -1.87 -3.53
C THR A 81 5.95 -3.02 -2.68
N GLY A 82 5.60 -2.79 -1.42
CA GLY A 82 5.07 -3.85 -0.56
C GLY A 82 3.72 -4.37 -1.04
N SER A 83 2.87 -3.50 -1.58
CA SER A 83 1.61 -3.91 -2.20
C SER A 83 1.84 -4.75 -3.45
N LEU A 84 2.74 -4.32 -4.34
CA LEU A 84 3.09 -5.09 -5.53
C LEU A 84 3.58 -6.50 -5.16
N LEU A 85 4.45 -6.60 -4.15
CA LEU A 85 4.94 -7.89 -3.65
C LEU A 85 3.81 -8.75 -3.08
N LEU A 86 2.95 -8.19 -2.21
CA LEU A 86 1.82 -8.91 -1.62
C LEU A 86 0.86 -9.42 -2.71
N MET A 87 0.41 -8.53 -3.58
CA MET A 87 -0.52 -8.87 -4.66
C MET A 87 0.10 -9.88 -5.62
N GLY A 88 1.39 -9.74 -5.94
CA GLY A 88 2.13 -10.68 -6.79
C GLY A 88 2.22 -12.08 -6.18
N ILE A 89 2.57 -12.19 -4.90
CA ILE A 89 2.63 -13.47 -4.18
C ILE A 89 1.26 -14.16 -4.17
N ILE A 90 0.20 -13.41 -3.88
CA ILE A 90 -1.18 -13.94 -3.90
C ILE A 90 -1.56 -14.39 -5.32
N SER A 91 -1.23 -13.59 -6.34
CA SER A 91 -1.47 -13.93 -7.74
C SER A 91 -0.75 -15.22 -8.15
N VAL A 92 0.49 -15.43 -7.69
CA VAL A 92 1.23 -16.69 -7.93
C VAL A 92 0.50 -17.86 -7.27
N GLY A 93 0.03 -17.71 -6.03
CA GLY A 93 -0.76 -18.76 -5.35
C GLY A 93 -1.99 -19.18 -6.13
N PHE A 94 -2.78 -18.21 -6.63
CA PHE A 94 -3.93 -18.50 -7.49
C PHE A 94 -3.54 -19.11 -8.83
N GLY A 95 -2.44 -18.65 -9.44
CA GLY A 95 -1.93 -19.21 -10.70
C GLY A 95 -1.46 -20.66 -10.55
N LEU A 96 -0.80 -21.00 -9.44
CA LEU A 96 -0.41 -22.37 -9.13
C LEU A 96 -1.62 -23.26 -8.83
N ALA A 97 -2.62 -22.74 -8.10
CA ALA A 97 -3.85 -23.48 -7.81
C ALA A 97 -4.62 -23.85 -9.08
N ALA A 98 -4.59 -23.00 -10.11
CA ALA A 98 -5.22 -23.28 -11.40
C ALA A 98 -4.57 -24.45 -12.18
N LEU A 99 -3.33 -24.84 -11.85
CA LEU A 99 -2.65 -25.97 -12.48
C LEU A 99 -3.06 -27.33 -11.89
N ILE A 100 -3.74 -27.35 -10.75
CA ILE A 100 -4.18 -28.57 -10.09
C ILE A 100 -5.57 -28.94 -10.66
N PRO A 101 -5.71 -30.05 -11.40
CA PRO A 101 -7.02 -30.51 -11.83
C PRO A 101 -7.87 -30.88 -10.61
N ALA A 102 -9.13 -30.44 -10.62
CA ALA A 102 -10.10 -30.67 -9.56
C ALA A 102 -10.49 -32.14 -9.37
#